data_AF-A0A3D3WFN4-F1
#
_entry.id   AF-A0A3D3WFN4-F1
#
_cell.length_a   1.000
_cell.length_b   1.000
_cell.length_c   1.000
_cell.angle_alpha   90.00
_cell.angle_beta   90.00
_cell.angle_gamma   90.00
#
_symmetry.space_group_name_H-M   'P 1'
#
loop_
_entity.id
_entity.type
_entity.pdbx_description
1 polymer ?
#
loop_
_entity_poly.entity_id
_entity_poly.type
_entity_poly.pdbx_seq_one_letter_code
_entity_poly.pdbx_strand_id
1 'polypeptide(L)' 'MTTDLAHPPISHDGLNSLGFATAPEQTRVVVAMSGGVDSSVVAGLLKEDGYDVVGITLQLYDHGEVVRSKGACCA' A
#
# COMPACT_ATOMS: atom_id res chain seq x y z
N MET A 1 15.38 -20.86 4.65
CA MET A 1 15.17 -19.40 4.64
C MET A 1 13.83 -19.12 3.96
N THR A 2 12.75 -19.57 4.59
CA THR A 2 11.38 -19.19 4.24
C THR A 2 10.92 -18.46 5.49
N THR A 3 10.88 -17.13 5.45
CA THR A 3 10.29 -16.38 6.56
C THR A 3 8.83 -16.75 6.60
N ASP A 4 8.48 -17.56 7.58
CA ASP A 4 7.11 -17.80 8.02
C ASP A 4 6.58 -16.47 8.62
N LEU A 5 6.21 -15.56 7.72
CA LEU A 5 5.39 -14.38 7.99
C LEU A 5 3.95 -14.72 7.58
N ALA A 6 3.47 -15.91 7.91
CA ALA A 6 2.06 -16.21 7.78
C ALA A 6 1.29 -15.34 8.79
N HIS A 7 0.99 -14.09 8.42
CA HIS A 7 -0.13 -13.39 9.01
C HIS A 7 -1.37 -14.20 8.60
N PRO A 8 -2.08 -14.84 9.55
CA PRO A 8 -3.28 -15.57 9.20
C PRO A 8 -4.25 -14.56 8.56
N PRO A 9 -4.87 -14.87 7.40
CA PRO A 9 -5.74 -13.92 6.70
C PRO A 9 -6.95 -13.49 7.52
N ILE A 10 -7.21 -14.20 8.63
CA ILE A 10 -8.29 -13.96 9.59
C ILE A 10 -7.75 -14.15 11.01
N SER A 11 -7.89 -13.15 11.87
CA SER A 11 -7.58 -13.19 13.30
C SER A 11 -8.52 -14.14 14.05
N HIS A 12 -8.18 -14.53 15.28
CA HIS A 12 -9.03 -15.39 16.12
C HIS A 12 -10.46 -14.86 16.33
N ASP A 13 -10.69 -13.57 16.06
CA ASP A 13 -11.98 -12.88 16.18
C ASP A 13 -12.76 -12.79 14.85
N GLY A 14 -12.29 -13.43 13.77
CA GLY A 14 -12.98 -13.41 12.47
C GLY A 14 -12.77 -12.13 11.66
N LEU A 15 -11.79 -11.31 12.02
CA LEU A 15 -11.46 -10.05 11.35
C LEU A 15 -10.22 -10.23 10.46
N ASN A 16 -10.12 -9.52 9.35
CA ASN A 16 -8.89 -9.45 8.56
C ASN A 16 -7.79 -8.64 9.25
N SER A 17 -6.59 -8.57 8.65
CA SER A 17 -5.42 -7.90 9.23
C SER A 17 -5.61 -6.39 9.46
N LEU A 18 -6.60 -5.77 8.81
CA LEU A 18 -6.99 -4.36 9.02
C LEU A 18 -8.16 -4.17 9.99
N GLY A 19 -8.68 -5.26 10.59
CA GLY A 19 -9.74 -5.22 11.59
C GLY A 19 -11.17 -5.22 11.01
N PHE A 20 -11.35 -5.60 9.74
CA PHE A 20 -12.68 -5.67 9.12
C PHE A 20 -13.22 -7.10 9.03
N ALA A 21 -14.54 -7.27 9.19
CA ALA A 21 -15.24 -8.55 9.06
C ALA A 21 -15.52 -8.91 7.58
N THR A 22 -14.49 -8.91 6.75
CA THR A 22 -14.56 -9.27 5.32
C THR A 22 -13.20 -9.83 4.87
N ALA A 23 -13.18 -10.67 3.84
CA ALA A 23 -11.95 -11.25 3.33
C ALA A 23 -11.00 -10.16 2.78
N PRO A 24 -9.67 -10.32 2.87
CA PRO A 24 -8.70 -9.36 2.32
C PRO A 24 -8.99 -9.01 0.85
N GLU A 25 -9.25 -10.01 0.02
CA GLU A 25 -9.55 -9.87 -1.41
C GLU A 25 -10.84 -9.07 -1.72
N GLN A 26 -11.75 -8.96 -0.75
CA GLN A 26 -12.98 -8.16 -0.84
C GLN A 26 -12.83 -6.77 -0.19
N THR A 27 -11.70 -6.52 0.45
CA THR A 27 -11.38 -5.26 1.10
C THR A 27 -10.49 -4.44 0.18
N ARG A 28 -11.07 -3.40 -0.44
CA ARG A 28 -10.31 -2.48 -1.28
C ARG A 28 -9.52 -1.49 -0.42
N VAL A 29 -8.20 -1.45 -0.63
CA VAL A 29 -7.31 -0.49 0.02
C VAL A 29 -6.76 0.49 -1.00
N VAL A 30 -7.05 1.77 -0.80
CA VAL A 30 -6.53 2.85 -1.65
C VAL A 30 -5.30 3.45 -0.97
N VAL A 31 -4.12 3.22 -1.54
CA VAL A 31 -2.84 3.69 -0.99
C VAL A 31 -2.50 5.04 -1.62
N ALA A 32 -2.30 6.07 -0.80
CA ALA A 32 -1.75 7.34 -1.26
C ALA A 32 -0.26 7.15 -1.59
N MET A 33 0.04 7.13 -2.89
CA MET A 33 1.36 6.95 -3.46
C MET A 33 2.04 8.31 -3.65
N SER A 34 2.89 8.68 -2.69
CA SER A 34 3.66 9.95 -2.74
C SER A 34 4.79 9.93 -3.76
N GLY A 35 5.16 8.74 -4.26
CA GLY A 35 6.39 8.50 -5.02
C GLY A 35 7.57 8.08 -4.14
N GLY A 36 7.41 8.02 -2.82
CA GLY A 36 8.43 7.53 -1.90
C GLY A 36 8.44 6.01 -1.72
N VAL A 37 9.50 5.50 -1.09
CA VAL A 37 9.67 4.07 -0.77
C VAL A 37 8.63 3.59 0.24
N ASP A 38 8.28 4.40 1.23
CA ASP A 38 7.36 3.99 2.31
C ASP A 38 5.97 3.61 1.76
N SER A 39 5.38 4.46 0.91
CA SER A 39 4.09 4.16 0.27
C SER A 39 4.17 2.93 -0.63
N SER A 40 5.33 2.68 -1.24
CA SER A 40 5.57 1.52 -2.10
C SER A 40 5.65 0.23 -1.28
N VAL A 41 6.30 0.26 -0.13
CA VAL A 41 6.37 -0.88 0.81
C VAL A 41 5.00 -1.19 1.37
N VAL A 42 4.22 -0.19 1.79
CA VAL A 42 2.84 -0.38 2.25
C VAL A 42 1.98 -1.06 1.18
N ALA A 43 2.04 -0.59 -0.07
CA ALA A 43 1.29 -1.19 -1.16
C ALA A 43 1.72 -2.65 -1.43
N GLY A 44 3.02 -2.93 -1.36
CA GLY A 44 3.58 -4.28 -1.53
C GLY A 44 3.10 -5.24 -0.45
N LEU A 45 3.24 -4.86 0.83
CA LEU A 45 2.82 -5.71 1.96
C LEU A 45 1.32 -6.01 1.93
N LEU A 46 0.48 -5.00 1.66
CA LEU A 46 -0.97 -5.22 1.54
C LEU A 46 -1.32 -6.11 0.34
N LYS A 47 -0.56 -6.03 -0.75
CA LYS A 47 -0.76 -6.91 -1.91
C LYS A 47 -0.37 -8.34 -1.59
N GLU A 48 0.74 -8.54 -0.87
CA GLU A 48 1.20 -9.85 -0.38
C GLU A 48 0.20 -10.46 0.61
N ASP A 49 -0.43 -9.64 1.46
CA ASP A 49 -1.52 -10.03 2.37
C ASP A 49 -2.86 -10.35 1.64
N GLY A 50 -2.92 -10.20 0.32
CA GLY A 50 -4.08 -10.58 -0.50
C GLY A 50 -5.16 -9.51 -0.67
N TYR A 51 -4.89 -8.25 -0.30
CA TYR A 51 -5.86 -7.17 -0.47
C TYR A 51 -6.05 -6.73 -1.93
N ASP A 52 -7.21 -6.15 -2.22
CA ASP A 52 -7.46 -5.41 -3.46
C ASP A 52 -6.86 -3.99 -3.36
N VAL A 53 -5.57 -3.89 -3.68
CA VAL A 53 -4.78 -2.67 -3.52
C VAL A 53 -4.82 -1.79 -4.78
N VAL A 54 -5.15 -0.51 -4.61
CA VAL A 54 -5.10 0.53 -5.65
C VAL A 54 -4.20 1.67 -5.19
N GLY A 55 -3.10 1.91 -5.89
CA GLY A 55 -2.24 3.07 -5.64
C GLY A 55 -2.75 4.33 -6.34
N ILE A 56 -2.83 5.45 -5.62
CA ILE A 56 -3.19 6.76 -6.19
C ILE A 56 -2.12 7.80 -5.89
N THR A 57 -1.66 8.53 -6.92
CA THR A 57 -0.82 9.72 -6.73
C THR A 57 -1.68 10.94 -6.97
N LEU A 58 -1.83 11.78 -5.94
CA LEU A 58 -2.59 13.02 -6.01
C LEU A 58 -1.67 14.14 -6.48
N GLN A 59 -1.98 14.75 -7.63
CA GLN A 59 -1.34 15.99 -8.08
C GLN A 59 -2.06 17.17 -7.44
N LEU A 60 -1.62 17.56 -6.23
CA LEU A 60 -2.29 18.58 -5.42
C LEU A 60 -1.79 20.01 -5.69
N TYR A 61 -0.71 20.16 -6.45
CA TYR A 61 -0.15 21.46 -6.85
C TYR A 61 0.09 21.47 -8.35
N ASP A 62 -0.17 22.62 -8.99
CA ASP A 62 0.24 22.86 -10.37
C ASP A 62 1.77 22.94 -10.42
N HIS A 63 2.40 21.81 -10.74
CA HIS A 63 3.86 21.65 -10.75
C HIS A 63 4.34 21.23 -12.13
N GLY A 64 4.09 22.09 -13.13
CA GLY A 64 4.90 22.12 -14.35
C GLY A 64 6.41 22.30 -14.07
N GLU A 65 6.82 22.71 -12.86
CA GLU A 65 8.20 23.15 -12.56
C GLU A 65 8.96 22.30 -11.51
N VAL A 66 8.30 21.43 -10.72
CA VAL A 66 8.99 20.68 -9.63
C VAL A 66 9.45 19.27 -10.05
N VAL A 67 8.97 18.76 -11.20
CA VAL A 67 9.31 17.42 -11.76
C VAL A 67 10.73 17.35 -12.35
N ARG A 68 11.59 18.35 -12.10
CA ARG A 68 12.94 18.47 -12.69
C ARG A 68 14.04 18.82 -11.70
N SER A 69 13.78 18.89 -10.39
CA SER A 69 14.86 19.17 -9.42
C SER A 69 15.76 17.94 -9.26
N LYS A 70 17.04 18.08 -9.62
CA LYS A 70 18.09 17.09 -9.34
C LYS A 70 18.04 16.69 -7.86
N GLY A 71 17.82 15.40 -7.59
CA GLY A 71 17.83 14.84 -6.23
C GLY A 71 16.46 14.53 -5.63
N ALA A 72 15.35 14.64 -6.38
CA ALA A 72 14.12 14.00 -5.95
C ALA A 72 14.34 12.48 -5.90
N CYS A 73 13.77 11.80 -4.92
CA CYS A 73 13.98 10.36 -4.65
C CYS A 73 13.54 9.43 -5.82
N CYS A 74 12.97 9.99 -6.89
CA CYS A 74 12.67 9.34 -8.17
C CYS A 74 12.93 10.26 -9.39
N ALA A 75 13.97 11.10 -9.35
CA ALA A 75 14.44 11.87 -10.51
C ALA A 75 15.31 11.02 -11.45
#